data_AF-A0A6N3BWH9-F1
#
_entry.id   AF-A0A6N3BWH9-F1
#
_cell.length_a   1.000
_cell.length_b   1.000
_cell.length_c   1.000
_cell.angle_alpha   90.00
_cell.angle_beta   90.00
_cell.angle_gamma   90.00
#
_symmetry.space_group_name_H-M   'P 1'
#
loop_
_entity.id
_entity.type
_entity.pdbx_description
1 polymer ?
#
loop_
_entity_poly.entity_id
_entity_poly.type
_entity_poly.pdbx_seq_one_letter_code
_entity_poly.pdbx_strand_id
1 'polypeptide(L)' 'MINENIKHFRKTRGMSQEEMAVKLNVVRQTVSKWEKGVSQTKRY' A
#
# COMPACT_ATOMS: atom_id res chain seq x y z
N MET A 1 9.85 -2.29 -10.24
CA MET A 1 9.46 -1.27 -9.24
C MET A 1 8.38 -1.86 -8.34
N ILE A 2 8.70 -2.21 -7.08
CA ILE A 2 7.80 -2.98 -6.19
C ILE A 2 6.47 -2.23 -5.91
N ASN A 3 6.54 -0.90 -5.89
CA ASN A 3 5.41 0.02 -5.69
C ASN A 3 4.38 -0.04 -6.83
N GLU A 4 4.83 -0.20 -8.08
CA GLU A 4 3.94 -0.33 -9.24
C GLU A 4 3.20 -1.66 -9.23
N ASN A 5 3.88 -2.73 -8.82
CA ASN A 5 3.27 -4.06 -8.68
C ASN A 5 2.16 -4.03 -7.63
N ILE A 6 2.34 -3.34 -6.50
CA ILE A 6 1.30 -3.22 -5.46
C ILE A 6 0.05 -2.53 -6.00
N LYS A 7 0.22 -1.41 -6.72
CA LYS A 7 -0.89 -0.71 -7.36
C LYS A 7 -1.57 -1.56 -8.43
N HIS A 8 -0.78 -2.33 -9.18
CA HIS A 8 -1.27 -3.27 -10.19
C HIS A 8 -2.10 -4.38 -9.54
N PHE A 9 -1.58 -5.08 -8.53
CA PHE A 9 -2.29 -6.12 -7.78
C PHE A 9 -3.56 -5.61 -7.10
N ARG A 10 -3.54 -4.37 -6.60
CA ARG A 10 -4.73 -3.74 -6.02
C ARG A 10 -5.84 -3.55 -7.06
N LYS A 11 -5.48 -3.03 -8.24
CA LYS A 11 -6.43 -2.82 -9.34
C LYS A 11 -6.92 -4.14 -9.94
N THR A 12 -6.06 -5.12 -10.14
CA THR A 12 -6.46 -6.42 -10.71
C THR A 12 -7.37 -7.21 -9.78
N ARG A 13 -7.22 -7.05 -8.47
CA ARG A 13 -8.14 -7.64 -7.48
C ARG A 13 -9.39 -6.79 -7.20
N GLY A 14 -9.56 -5.65 -7.86
CA GLY A 14 -10.68 -4.72 -7.61
C GLY A 14 -10.73 -4.18 -6.18
N MET A 15 -9.59 -4.18 -5.48
CA MET A 15 -9.52 -3.93 -4.04
C MET A 15 -9.26 -2.45 -3.75
N SER A 16 -9.89 -1.88 -2.74
CA SER A 16 -9.57 -0.52 -2.24
C SER A 16 -8.31 -0.53 -1.37
N GLN A 17 -7.70 0.64 -1.17
CA GLN A 17 -6.55 0.75 -0.25
C GLN A 17 -6.98 0.43 1.19
N GLU A 18 -8.19 0.82 1.60
CA GLU A 18 -8.79 0.43 2.88
C GLU A 18 -8.95 -1.09 3.01
N GLU A 19 -9.48 -1.79 2.01
CA GLU A 19 -9.65 -3.25 2.08
C GLU A 19 -8.31 -3.99 2.19
N MET A 20 -7.30 -3.55 1.45
CA MET A 20 -5.96 -4.11 1.55
C MET A 20 -5.34 -3.85 2.92
N ALA A 21 -5.58 -2.67 3.48
CA ALA A 21 -5.15 -2.29 4.82
C ALA A 21 -5.78 -3.18 5.90
N VAL A 22 -7.11 -3.38 5.85
CA VAL A 22 -7.83 -4.26 6.78
C VAL A 22 -7.32 -5.70 6.69
N LYS A 23 -7.15 -6.24 5.47
CA LYS A 23 -6.66 -7.62 5.28
C LYS A 23 -5.24 -7.85 5.79
N LEU A 24 -4.39 -6.83 5.73
CA LEU A 24 -3.00 -6.91 6.17
C LEU A 24 -2.80 -6.40 7.60
N ASN A 25 -3.87 -6.02 8.31
CA ASN A 25 -3.81 -5.34 9.62
C ASN A 25 -2.85 -4.15 9.64
N VAL A 26 -2.79 -3.40 8.54
CA VAL A 26 -2.02 -2.17 8.43
C VAL A 26 -2.96 -0.99 8.21
N VAL A 27 -2.48 0.22 8.47
CA VAL A 27 -3.27 1.43 8.21
C VAL A 27 -3.27 1.74 6.71
N ARG A 28 -4.37 2.28 6.17
CA ARG A 28 -4.47 2.70 4.75
C ARG A 28 -3.34 3.65 4.31
N GLN A 29 -2.83 4.47 5.21
CA GLN A 29 -1.66 5.32 4.95
C GLN A 29 -0.39 4.52 4.63
N THR A 30 -0.20 3.35 5.24
CA THR A 30 0.91 2.43 4.97
C THR A 30 0.81 1.87 3.55
N VAL A 31 -0.40 1.46 3.14
CA VAL A 31 -0.67 1.01 1.76
C VAL A 31 -0.41 2.14 0.76
N SER A 32 -0.82 3.37 1.07
CA SER A 32 -0.52 4.54 0.22
C SER A 32 0.98 4.82 0.10
N LYS A 33 1.75 4.68 1.18
CA LYS A 33 3.22 4.82 1.16
C LYS A 33 3.88 3.74 0.30
N TRP A 34 3.40 2.50 0.39
CA TRP A 34 3.89 1.39 -0.43
C TRP A 34 3.64 1.63 -1.92
N GLU A 35 2.45 2.11 -2.31
CA GLU A 35 2.14 2.46 -3.70
C GLU A 35 2.96 3.65 -4.22
N LYS A 36 3.33 4.59 -3.33
CA LYS A 36 4.14 5.77 -3.68
C LYS A 36 5.65 5.53 -3.59
N GLY A 37 6.10 4.37 -3.10
CA GLY A 37 7.52 4.07 -2.91
C GLY A 37 8.20 4.89 -1.81
N VAL A 38 7.44 5.57 -0.95
CA VAL A 38 7.98 6.41 0.14
C VAL A 38 8.11 5.54 1.38
N SER A 39 9.21 4.80 1.47
CA SER A 39 9.58 4.09 2.70
C SER A 39 9.79 5.13 3.80
N GLN A 40 9.11 4.99 4.94
CA GLN A 40 9.18 5.99 6.01
C GLN A 40 10.63 6.22 6.40
N THR A 41 11.11 7.46 6.22
CA THR A 41 12.11 8.02 7.11
C THR A 41 11.51 7.98 8.51
N LYS A 42 11.87 6.95 9.27
CA LYS A 42 11.74 6.95 10.72
C LYS A 42 12.56 8.16 11.20
N ARG A 43 11.88 9.27 11.50
CA ARG A 43 12.42 10.28 12.41
C ARG A 43 12.42 9.62 13.80
N TYR A 44 13.55 9.02 14.14
CA TYR A 44 13.96 8.84 15.52
C TYR A 44 14.62 10.13 15.99
#